data_AF-A0A0G1M665-F1
#
_entry.id   AF-A0A0G1M665-F1
#
_cell.length_a   1.000
_cell.length_b   1.000
_cell.length_c   1.000
_cell.angle_alpha   90.00
_cell.angle_beta   90.00
_cell.angle_gamma   90.00
#
_symmetry.space_group_name_H-M   'P 1'
#
loop_
_entity.id
_entity.type
_entity.pdbx_description
1 polymer ?
#
loop_
_entity_poly.entity_id
_entity_poly.type
_entity_poly.pdbx_seq_one_letter_code
_entity_poly.pdbx_strand_id
1 'polypeptide(L)'
;MKKGIIIYMSKYGSTKQYADWLSEDTYFKAVDANDPEVLVDLKNAEMVIFGGWFRAGKPTIASWIKKHWPDIQGKKVILYSTGGSMPEEQERQRGFVAAFPDESMRNIIHYFPVGGRVDISRAKFFDRLVLKIVMMVKFKDPEERKRRMEGVQDHVNRKYLDPILKAIKELWEK
;
A
#
# COMPACT_ATOMS: atom_id res chain seq x y z
N MET A 1 21.68 -10.69 -12.26
CA MET A 1 20.27 -10.78 -11.80
C MET A 1 19.88 -9.45 -11.18
N LYS A 2 18.67 -8.96 -11.46
CA LYS A 2 18.13 -7.76 -10.80
C LYS A 2 17.93 -8.06 -9.31
N LYS A 3 18.48 -7.23 -8.43
CA LYS A 3 18.39 -7.42 -6.96
C LYS A 3 17.27 -6.55 -6.42
N GLY A 4 16.13 -7.16 -6.10
CA GLY A 4 14.98 -6.44 -5.54
C GLY A 4 14.39 -7.15 -4.32
N ILE A 5 13.72 -6.35 -3.50
CA ILE A 5 12.99 -6.82 -2.31
C ILE A 5 11.60 -6.17 -2.26
N ILE A 6 10.62 -6.92 -1.76
CA ILE A 6 9.29 -6.40 -1.43
C ILE A 6 9.18 -6.37 0.09
N ILE A 7 8.95 -5.19 0.67
CA ILE A 7 8.78 -5.01 2.12
C ILE A 7 7.35 -4.56 2.36
N TYR A 8 6.56 -5.33 3.11
CA TYR A 8 5.15 -5.00 3.33
C TYR A 8 4.76 -4.95 4.80
N MET A 9 3.71 -4.21 5.10
CA MET A 9 2.98 -4.31 6.37
C MET A 9 1.54 -4.68 6.05
N SER A 10 1.03 -5.78 6.59
CA SER A 10 -0.37 -6.19 6.36
C SER A 10 -1.12 -6.45 7.67
N LYS A 11 -2.32 -5.89 7.78
CA LYS A 11 -3.23 -6.16 8.91
C LYS A 11 -4.34 -7.15 8.57
N TYR A 12 -4.95 -7.00 7.38
CA TYR A 12 -6.12 -7.78 6.95
C TYR A 12 -5.85 -8.61 5.68
N GLY A 13 -4.58 -8.78 5.30
CA GLY A 13 -4.14 -9.71 4.25
C GLY A 13 -4.07 -9.12 2.84
N SER A 14 -4.83 -8.08 2.48
CA SER A 14 -4.79 -7.53 1.10
C SER A 14 -3.38 -7.08 0.69
N THR A 15 -2.66 -6.38 1.57
CA THR A 15 -1.30 -5.92 1.26
C THR A 15 -0.35 -7.09 1.03
N LYS A 16 -0.41 -8.12 1.88
CA LYS A 16 0.39 -9.34 1.70
C LYS A 16 0.06 -10.03 0.38
N GLN A 17 -1.23 -10.11 0.02
CA GLN A 17 -1.66 -10.72 -1.23
C GLN A 17 -1.04 -10.04 -2.46
N TYR A 18 -0.96 -8.70 -2.48
CA TYR A 18 -0.23 -8.00 -3.55
C TYR A 18 1.28 -8.21 -3.47
N ALA A 19 1.87 -8.30 -2.28
CA ALA A 19 3.28 -8.61 -2.11
C ALA A 19 3.63 -9.99 -2.69
N ASP A 20 2.78 -10.99 -2.43
CA ASP A 20 2.94 -12.35 -2.93
C ASP A 20 2.84 -12.38 -4.47
N TRP A 21 1.84 -11.73 -5.06
CA TRP A 21 1.73 -11.64 -6.52
C TRP A 21 2.89 -10.88 -7.17
N LEU A 22 3.34 -9.77 -6.57
CA LEU A 22 4.52 -9.07 -7.05
C LEU A 22 5.78 -9.94 -6.94
N SER A 23 5.88 -10.77 -5.90
CA SER A 23 6.97 -11.74 -5.75
C SER A 23 6.93 -12.78 -6.87
N GLU A 24 5.76 -13.31 -7.23
CA GLU A 24 5.59 -14.22 -8.38
C GLU A 24 6.04 -13.57 -9.70
N ASP A 25 5.66 -12.32 -9.94
CA ASP A 25 5.92 -11.64 -11.22
C ASP A 25 7.38 -11.11 -11.34
N THR A 26 8.03 -10.82 -10.21
CA THR A 26 9.37 -10.19 -10.17
C THR A 26 10.49 -11.10 -9.67
N TYR A 27 10.14 -12.23 -9.05
CA TYR A 27 11.04 -13.12 -8.31
C TYR A 27 11.74 -12.45 -7.11
N PHE A 28 11.28 -11.28 -6.67
CA PHE A 28 11.82 -10.61 -5.49
C PHE A 28 11.28 -11.26 -4.21
N LYS A 29 12.13 -11.39 -3.18
CA LYS A 29 11.72 -11.87 -1.86
C LYS A 29 10.71 -10.89 -1.26
N ALA A 30 9.55 -11.38 -0.82
CA ALA A 30 8.57 -10.61 -0.07
C ALA A 30 8.70 -10.87 1.43
N VAL A 31 8.94 -9.82 2.22
CA VAL A 31 9.15 -9.88 3.67
C VAL A 31 8.26 -8.89 4.40
N ASP A 32 7.81 -9.26 5.60
CA ASP A 32 7.11 -8.31 6.48
C ASP A 32 8.11 -7.28 7.01
N ALA A 33 7.69 -6.03 7.19
CA ALA A 33 8.56 -4.95 7.67
C ALA A 33 9.07 -5.16 9.12
N ASN A 34 8.50 -6.11 9.85
CA ASN A 34 8.95 -6.52 11.18
C ASN A 34 9.88 -7.75 11.15
N ASP A 35 10.17 -8.31 9.98
CA ASP A 35 11.12 -9.41 9.84
C ASP A 35 12.51 -8.95 10.34
N PRO A 36 13.19 -9.73 11.21
CA PRO A 36 14.48 -9.34 11.77
C PRO A 36 15.58 -9.15 10.71
N GLU A 37 15.47 -9.82 9.56
CA GLU A 37 16.46 -9.74 8.47
C GLU A 37 16.16 -8.63 7.45
N VAL A 38 15.02 -7.92 7.58
CA VAL A 38 14.53 -6.95 6.59
C VAL A 38 15.56 -5.88 6.23
N LEU A 39 16.36 -5.42 7.19
CA LEU A 39 17.37 -4.39 6.96
C LEU A 39 18.59 -4.94 6.21
N VAL A 40 18.95 -6.20 6.42
CA VAL A 40 20.04 -6.87 5.69
C VAL A 40 19.61 -7.04 4.23
N ASP A 41 18.41 -7.54 4.00
CA ASP A 41 17.88 -7.71 2.65
C ASP A 41 17.72 -6.35 1.94
N LEU A 42 17.25 -5.32 2.63
CA LEU A 42 17.13 -3.95 2.08
C LEU A 42 18.48 -3.40 1.63
N LYS A 43 19.53 -3.55 2.44
CA LYS A 43 20.88 -3.05 2.10
C LYS A 43 21.41 -3.67 0.81
N ASN A 44 21.16 -4.97 0.61
CA ASN A 44 21.63 -5.72 -0.56
C ASN A 44 20.79 -5.50 -1.84
N ALA A 45 19.62 -4.88 -1.74
CA ALA A 45 18.73 -4.63 -2.86
C ALA A 45 19.07 -3.33 -3.62
N GLU A 46 18.86 -3.32 -4.94
CA GLU A 46 18.95 -2.11 -5.78
C GLU A 46 17.56 -1.48 -5.98
N MET A 47 16.50 -2.29 -5.87
CA MET A 47 15.11 -1.87 -5.90
C MET A 47 14.37 -2.34 -4.65
N VAL A 48 13.50 -1.48 -4.12
CA VAL A 48 12.59 -1.82 -3.04
C VAL A 48 11.16 -1.46 -3.41
N ILE A 49 10.25 -2.42 -3.21
CA ILE A 49 8.82 -2.25 -3.38
C ILE A 49 8.18 -2.28 -1.98
N PHE A 50 7.66 -1.15 -1.55
CA PHE A 50 6.95 -1.03 -0.29
C PHE A 50 5.45 -1.30 -0.44
N GLY A 51 4.89 -2.07 0.48
CA GLY A 51 3.46 -2.34 0.58
C GLY A 51 2.89 -1.92 1.92
N GLY A 52 1.85 -1.08 1.91
CA GLY A 52 1.10 -0.76 3.12
C GLY A 52 -0.41 -0.79 2.91
N TRP A 53 -1.17 -0.49 3.96
CA TRP A 53 -2.58 -0.11 3.80
C TRP A 53 -2.75 1.38 4.07
N PHE A 54 -3.82 1.95 3.52
CA PHE A 54 -4.15 3.34 3.73
C PHE A 54 -5.00 3.47 5.00
N ARG A 55 -4.56 4.28 5.97
CA ARG A 55 -5.30 4.54 7.22
C ARG A 55 -5.09 5.97 7.65
N ALA A 56 -6.15 6.62 8.13
CA ALA A 56 -6.11 7.99 8.65
C ALA A 56 -5.44 8.97 7.67
N GLY A 57 -5.79 8.85 6.39
CA GLY A 57 -5.30 9.74 5.33
C GLY A 57 -3.86 9.50 4.89
N LYS A 58 -3.17 8.41 5.28
CA LYS A 58 -1.77 8.15 4.91
C LYS A 58 -1.48 6.66 4.69
N PRO A 59 -0.49 6.28 3.87
CA PRO A 59 0.05 4.92 3.85
C PRO A 59 0.71 4.56 5.19
N THR A 60 0.33 3.44 5.81
CA THR A 60 0.84 3.07 7.14
C THR A 60 2.33 2.79 7.18
N ILE A 61 2.90 2.29 6.09
CA ILE A 61 4.33 2.00 5.97
C ILE A 61 5.20 3.27 5.85
N ALA A 62 4.61 4.46 5.65
CA ALA A 62 5.36 5.70 5.44
C ALA A 62 6.29 6.07 6.62
N SER A 63 5.88 5.79 7.86
CA SER A 63 6.73 6.04 9.04
C SER A 63 7.99 5.15 9.03
N TRP A 64 7.85 3.90 8.59
CA TRP A 64 8.96 2.97 8.45
C TRP A 64 9.93 3.46 7.36
N ILE A 65 9.41 3.85 6.19
CA ILE A 65 10.20 4.39 5.08
C ILE A 65 11.02 5.61 5.52
N LYS A 66 10.38 6.57 6.22
CA LYS A 66 11.08 7.77 6.72
C LYS A 66 12.18 7.44 7.71
N LYS A 67 11.90 6.52 8.65
CA LYS A 67 12.88 6.08 9.66
C LYS A 67 14.13 5.45 9.02
N HIS A 68 13.95 4.73 7.92
CA HIS A 68 15.01 4.00 7.22
C HIS A 68 15.47 4.68 5.93
N TRP A 69 15.11 5.95 5.72
CA TRP A 69 15.44 6.67 4.50
C TRP A 69 16.93 6.69 4.15
N PRO A 70 17.88 6.80 5.11
CA PRO A 70 19.30 6.74 4.80
C PRO A 70 19.74 5.45 4.09
N ASP A 71 19.08 4.32 4.38
CA ASP A 71 19.33 3.03 3.73
C ASP A 71 18.55 2.87 2.41
N ILE A 72 17.58 3.74 2.12
CA ILE A 72 16.68 3.68 0.95
C ILE A 72 17.10 4.65 -0.14
N GLN A 73 17.61 5.83 0.23
CA GLN A 73 18.04 6.86 -0.71
C GLN A 73 19.09 6.29 -1.69
N GLY A 74 18.90 6.56 -2.98
CA GLY A 74 19.73 6.00 -4.05
C GLY A 74 19.26 4.66 -4.62
N LYS A 75 18.22 4.02 -4.06
CA LYS A 75 17.57 2.84 -4.64
C LYS A 75 16.42 3.23 -5.56
N LYS A 76 15.98 2.30 -6.40
CA LYS A 76 14.72 2.41 -7.15
C LYS A 76 13.57 2.11 -6.19
N VAL A 77 12.66 3.06 -5.96
CA VAL A 77 11.63 2.94 -4.90
C VAL A 77 10.24 2.96 -5.49
N ILE A 78 9.47 1.92 -5.17
CA ILE A 78 8.03 1.85 -5.45
C ILE A 78 7.30 1.76 -4.12
N LEU A 79 6.13 2.40 -4.02
CA LEU A 79 5.22 2.26 -2.90
C LEU A 79 3.82 1.96 -3.43
N TYR A 80 3.20 0.88 -2.97
CA TYR A 80 1.77 0.66 -3.13
C TYR A 80 1.03 0.72 -1.79
N SER A 81 -0.22 1.17 -1.83
CA SER A 81 -1.09 1.14 -0.65
C SER A 81 -2.47 0.57 -0.96
N THR A 82 -2.93 -0.38 -0.14
CA THR A 82 -4.27 -0.97 -0.26
C THR A 82 -5.31 -0.13 0.48
N GLY A 83 -6.48 0.10 -0.10
CA GLY A 83 -7.63 0.71 0.58
C GLY A 83 -8.93 0.00 0.21
N GLY A 84 -9.73 -0.41 1.20
CA GLY A 84 -10.94 -1.22 0.94
C GLY A 84 -12.25 -0.44 0.81
N SER A 85 -12.24 0.88 0.99
CA SER A 85 -13.29 1.75 0.44
C SER A 85 -12.81 2.25 -0.92
N MET A 86 -13.69 2.26 -1.93
CA MET A 86 -13.33 2.69 -3.29
C MET A 86 -12.46 3.96 -3.29
N PRO A 87 -11.45 4.03 -4.16
CA PRO A 87 -10.55 5.16 -4.22
C PRO A 87 -11.26 6.44 -4.65
N GLU A 88 -11.16 7.49 -3.86
CA GLU A 88 -10.85 8.77 -4.49
C GLU A 88 -9.33 8.77 -4.67
N GLU A 89 -8.87 8.51 -5.89
CA GLU A 89 -7.43 8.55 -6.24
C GLU A 89 -6.76 9.81 -5.66
N GLN A 90 -7.47 10.94 -5.74
CA GLN A 90 -7.07 12.22 -5.18
C GLN A 90 -6.84 12.21 -3.66
N GLU A 91 -7.65 11.49 -2.88
CA GLU A 91 -7.46 11.36 -1.43
C GLU A 91 -6.15 10.61 -1.13
N ARG A 92 -5.86 9.57 -1.90
CA ARG A 92 -4.67 8.73 -1.70
C ARG A 92 -3.41 9.46 -2.11
N GLN A 93 -3.47 10.25 -3.19
CA GLN A 93 -2.37 11.12 -3.60
C GLN A 93 -2.11 12.24 -2.58
N ARG A 94 -3.16 12.91 -2.09
CA ARG A 94 -3.03 13.89 -0.99
C ARG A 94 -2.41 13.26 0.26
N GLY A 95 -2.82 12.04 0.59
CA GLY A 95 -2.26 11.30 1.71
C GLY A 95 -0.80 10.90 1.56
N PHE A 96 -0.39 10.55 0.34
CA PHE A 96 1.02 10.33 0.00
C PHE A 96 1.85 11.60 0.18
N VAL A 97 1.39 12.74 -0.36
CA VAL A 97 2.05 14.04 -0.19
C VAL A 97 2.15 14.42 1.29
N ALA A 98 1.08 14.22 2.07
CA ALA A 98 1.06 14.51 3.51
C ALA A 98 1.91 13.52 4.34
N ALA A 99 2.23 12.35 3.81
CA ALA A 99 3.09 11.36 4.44
C ALA A 99 4.58 11.67 4.25
N PHE A 100 4.93 12.20 3.07
CA PHE A 100 6.27 12.57 2.65
C PHE A 100 6.33 14.05 2.26
N PRO A 101 6.42 14.98 3.24
CA PRO A 101 6.43 16.42 2.96
C PRO A 101 7.72 16.90 2.26
N ASP A 102 8.80 16.13 2.36
CA ASP A 102 10.03 16.37 1.61
C ASP A 102 9.86 15.97 0.13
N GLU A 103 10.09 16.93 -0.76
CA GLU A 103 9.97 16.72 -2.21
C GLU A 103 11.03 15.77 -2.76
N SER A 104 12.24 15.76 -2.17
CA SER A 104 13.32 14.86 -2.59
C SER A 104 12.92 13.40 -2.43
N MET A 105 12.20 13.06 -1.34
CA MET A 105 11.64 11.73 -1.14
C MET A 105 10.56 11.40 -2.18
N ARG A 106 9.64 12.33 -2.43
CA ARG A 106 8.54 12.13 -3.38
C ARG A 106 9.03 11.95 -4.82
N ASN A 107 10.12 12.61 -5.20
CA ASN A 107 10.72 12.50 -6.52
C ASN A 107 11.36 11.13 -6.77
N ILE A 108 11.69 10.39 -5.71
CA ILE A 108 12.27 9.05 -5.78
C ILE A 108 11.20 7.96 -5.67
N ILE A 109 10.13 8.20 -4.90
CA ILE A 109 9.09 7.19 -4.61
C ILE A 109 8.00 7.21 -5.68
N HIS A 110 7.91 6.12 -6.46
CA HIS A 110 6.81 5.90 -7.40
C HIS A 110 5.60 5.30 -6.67
N TYR A 111 4.53 6.08 -6.50
CA TYR A 111 3.37 5.71 -5.69
C TYR A 111 2.19 5.18 -6.51
N PHE A 112 1.67 4.00 -6.12
CA PHE A 112 0.56 3.29 -6.78
C PHE A 112 -0.50 2.87 -5.77
N PRO A 113 -1.64 3.55 -5.72
CA PRO A 113 -2.65 3.15 -4.77
C PRO A 113 -3.62 2.11 -5.39
N VAL A 114 -3.81 1.00 -4.69
CA VAL A 114 -4.51 -0.20 -5.20
C VAL A 114 -5.76 -0.51 -4.39
N GLY A 115 -6.67 -1.30 -4.97
CA GLY A 115 -7.88 -1.74 -4.28
C GLY A 115 -7.56 -2.72 -3.14
N GLY A 116 -8.29 -2.63 -2.03
CA GLY A 116 -8.14 -3.52 -0.87
C GLY A 116 -9.44 -4.22 -0.50
N ARG A 117 -9.38 -5.05 0.53
CA ARG A 117 -10.53 -5.74 1.12
C ARG A 117 -10.84 -5.14 2.48
N VAL A 118 -12.12 -4.82 2.72
CA VAL A 118 -12.64 -4.44 4.03
C VAL A 118 -13.76 -5.41 4.38
N ASP A 119 -13.52 -6.19 5.42
CA ASP A 119 -14.54 -6.99 6.07
C ASP A 119 -15.02 -6.25 7.32
N ILE A 120 -16.17 -5.60 7.21
CA ILE A 120 -16.75 -4.77 8.29
C ILE A 120 -17.22 -5.64 9.46
N SER A 121 -17.55 -6.92 9.21
CA SER A 121 -17.93 -7.86 10.27
C SER A 121 -16.77 -8.17 11.22
N ARG A 122 -15.54 -8.09 10.71
CA ARG A 122 -14.29 -8.29 11.47
C ARG A 122 -13.70 -7.00 12.04
N ALA A 123 -14.31 -5.84 11.77
CA ALA A 123 -13.84 -4.57 12.29
C ALA A 123 -14.08 -4.48 13.80
N LYS A 124 -13.04 -4.11 14.57
CA LYS A 124 -13.18 -3.78 16.00
C LYS A 124 -14.14 -2.60 16.16
N PHE A 125 -14.79 -2.49 17.33
CA PHE A 125 -15.84 -1.50 17.60
C PHE A 125 -15.51 -0.06 17.14
N PHE A 126 -14.28 0.42 17.41
CA PHE A 126 -13.82 1.74 16.98
C PHE A 126 -13.64 1.87 15.46
N ASP A 127 -13.07 0.87 14.80
CA ASP A 127 -12.93 0.87 13.34
C ASP A 127 -14.33 0.85 12.67
N ARG A 128 -15.32 0.16 13.28
CA ARG A 128 -16.71 0.12 12.80
C ARG A 128 -17.44 1.46 12.94
N LEU A 129 -17.19 2.20 14.02
CA LEU A 129 -17.76 3.55 14.21
C LEU A 129 -17.24 4.53 13.16
N VAL A 130 -15.93 4.53 12.91
CA VAL A 130 -15.30 5.37 11.88
C VAL A 130 -15.86 5.05 10.50
N LEU A 131 -15.98 3.76 10.16
CA LEU A 131 -16.59 3.34 8.89
C LEU A 131 -18.03 3.84 8.76
N LYS A 132 -18.83 3.78 9.83
CA LYS A 132 -20.22 4.27 9.81
C LYS A 132 -20.28 5.77 9.49
N ILE A 133 -19.40 6.58 10.08
CA ILE A 133 -19.31 8.02 9.80
C ILE A 133 -18.91 8.25 8.34
N VAL A 134 -17.89 7.56 7.85
CA VAL A 134 -17.45 7.66 6.44
C VAL A 134 -18.58 7.30 5.48
N MET A 135 -19.34 6.24 5.78
CA MET A 135 -20.48 5.83 4.95
C MET A 135 -21.60 6.88 4.95
N MET A 136 -21.87 7.54 6.08
CA MET A 136 -22.86 8.63 6.14
C MET A 136 -22.43 9.85 5.31
N VAL A 137 -21.13 10.15 5.28
CA VAL A 137 -20.58 11.27 4.49
C VAL A 137 -20.60 10.94 3.00
N LYS A 138 -20.22 9.71 2.62
CA LYS A 138 -20.04 9.33 1.20
C LYS A 138 -21.32 8.88 0.50
N PHE A 139 -22.27 8.26 1.21
CA PHE A 139 -23.47 7.68 0.60
C PHE A 139 -24.72 8.27 1.22
N LYS A 140 -25.63 8.79 0.38
CA LYS A 140 -26.89 9.39 0.83
C LYS A 140 -28.00 8.36 1.06
N ASP A 141 -28.01 7.27 0.31
CA ASP A 141 -29.01 6.18 0.43
C ASP A 141 -28.78 5.32 1.70
N PRO A 142 -29.76 5.27 2.63
CA PRO A 142 -29.70 4.38 3.80
C PRO A 142 -29.55 2.89 3.48
N GLU A 143 -30.19 2.38 2.42
CA GLU A 143 -30.16 0.95 2.07
C GLU A 143 -28.83 0.57 1.41
N GLU A 144 -28.24 1.45 0.59
CA GLU A 144 -26.86 1.29 0.13
C GLU A 144 -25.87 1.28 1.30
N ARG A 145 -26.00 2.21 2.27
CA ARG A 145 -25.15 2.21 3.47
C ARG A 145 -25.27 0.92 4.25
N LYS A 146 -26.49 0.40 4.44
CA LYS A 146 -26.75 -0.84 5.17
C LYS A 146 -26.10 -2.04 4.48
N ARG A 147 -26.32 -2.21 3.18
CA ARG A 147 -25.69 -3.28 2.37
C ARG A 147 -24.17 -3.24 2.45
N ARG A 148 -23.57 -2.05 2.33
CA ARG A 148 -22.12 -1.87 2.44
C ARG A 148 -21.57 -2.16 3.83
N MET A 149 -22.36 -1.93 4.88
CA MET A 149 -22.02 -2.17 6.29
C MET A 149 -22.18 -3.63 6.74
N GLU A 150 -22.99 -4.42 6.02
CA GLU A 150 -23.28 -5.83 6.32
C GLU A 150 -22.42 -6.81 5.49
N GLY A 151 -21.76 -6.35 4.43
CA GLY A 151 -20.98 -7.19 3.52
C GLY A 151 -19.44 -7.05 3.64
N VAL A 152 -18.74 -7.95 2.94
CA VAL A 152 -17.31 -7.82 2.63
C VAL A 152 -17.18 -7.00 1.35
N GLN A 153 -16.49 -5.87 1.42
CA GLN A 153 -16.11 -5.10 0.24
C GLN A 153 -14.74 -5.58 -0.21
N ASP A 154 -14.68 -6.29 -1.33
CA ASP A 154 -13.44 -6.80 -1.91
C ASP A 154 -13.14 -6.12 -3.24
N HIS A 155 -12.14 -5.24 -3.22
CA HIS A 155 -11.62 -4.57 -4.40
C HIS A 155 -10.19 -5.04 -4.73
N VAL A 156 -9.73 -6.15 -4.13
CA VAL A 156 -8.43 -6.72 -4.48
C VAL A 156 -8.49 -7.26 -5.91
N ASN A 157 -7.60 -6.78 -6.78
CA ASN A 157 -7.57 -7.18 -8.17
C ASN A 157 -6.15 -7.18 -8.71
N ARG A 158 -5.70 -8.29 -9.28
CA ARG A 158 -4.34 -8.43 -9.84
C ARG A 158 -4.04 -7.40 -10.94
N LYS A 159 -5.06 -6.88 -11.65
CA LYS A 159 -4.90 -5.81 -12.66
C LYS A 159 -4.27 -4.53 -12.12
N TYR A 160 -4.35 -4.28 -10.81
CA TYR A 160 -3.64 -3.15 -10.21
C TYR A 160 -2.11 -3.30 -10.26
N LEU A 161 -1.58 -4.49 -10.54
CA LEU A 161 -0.16 -4.72 -10.72
C LEU A 161 0.36 -4.23 -12.07
N ASP A 162 -0.48 -4.16 -13.11
CA ASP A 162 -0.06 -3.76 -14.46
C ASP A 162 0.74 -2.43 -14.48
N PRO A 163 0.26 -1.32 -13.87
CA PRO A 163 1.05 -0.09 -13.81
C PRO A 163 2.30 -0.21 -12.93
N ILE A 164 2.28 -1.04 -11.89
CA ILE A 164 3.44 -1.26 -11.01
C ILE A 164 4.53 -2.02 -11.77
N LEU A 165 4.18 -3.11 -12.45
CA LEU A 165 5.09 -3.92 -13.25
C LEU A 165 5.67 -3.12 -14.41
N LYS A 166 4.88 -2.26 -15.04
CA LYS A 166 5.36 -1.31 -16.04
C LYS A 166 6.43 -0.38 -15.46
N ALA A 167 6.16 0.25 -14.33
CA ALA A 167 7.10 1.14 -13.67
C ALA A 167 8.38 0.42 -13.21
N ILE A 168 8.28 -0.84 -12.76
CA ILE A 168 9.45 -1.67 -12.44
C ILE A 168 10.34 -1.80 -13.68
N LYS A 169 9.78 -2.16 -14.84
CA LYS A 169 10.54 -2.30 -16.10
C LYS A 169 11.24 -0.99 -16.48
N GLU A 170 10.48 0.11 -16.53
CA GLU A 170 11.01 1.45 -16.87
C GLU A 170 12.12 1.89 -15.92
N LEU A 171 11.99 1.62 -14.62
CA LEU A 171 13.02 1.95 -13.64
C LEU A 171 14.31 1.16 -13.86
N TRP A 172 14.25 -0.08 -14.33
CA TRP A 172 15.44 -0.88 -14.61
C TRP A 172 16.15 -0.52 -15.92
N GLU A 173 15.45 0.15 -16.83
CA GLU A 173 16.00 0.60 -18.12
C GLU A 173 16.72 1.95 -18.01
N LYS A 174 16.51 2.67 -16.90
CA LYS A 174 17.23 3.89 -16.52
C LYS A 174 18.50 3.57 -15.72
#